data_AF-A0A0Q5H7H5-F1
#
_entry.id   AF-A0A0Q5H7H5-F1
#
_cell.length_a   1.000
_cell.length_b   1.000
_cell.length_c   1.000
_cell.angle_alpha   90.00
_cell.angle_beta   90.00
_cell.angle_gamma   90.00
#
_symmetry.space_group_name_H-M   'P 1'
#
loop_
_entity.id
_entity.type
_entity.pdbx_description
1 polymer ?
#
loop_
_entity_poly.entity_id
_entity_poly.type
_entity_poly.pdbx_seq_one_letter_code
_entity_poly.pdbx_strand_id
1 'polypeptide(L)'
;MAIYDFSTITAEQAASFNSARDTLTFTGITASAVTVGQSTSSAGVSQTILAAEGKTVILGTQTLDTSDFLFSNGSELRIGGTGADTFTTTLNGSALYGFGGNDDLSTSSATNVLIQGNQGDDILSITGSGQGTVFGGQGADEIEVSSSVKSFVNGNDGDDNITVSGAASHEVRGGMGNDDFTVTSGSHLLFGDMGDDTFALTATSGTSTVFGGMGADEFTVSGGGSAQLYGDMGNDRFELSGAGSMTVFGGQGNDVVISGGAKSIISGDLGDDSITLSGTGSHTVAGGEGVDTIILGETGTAFTGTAAINGNQGDDVIRFLASANGTVVVNGGQGGDLITASAVTSTTSTFTLSGDNGNDTIFGGAGADRLLGGNGNDSLSGGAGDDTLNGGAGVDTLTGGNGADRFNFAVGDAPISATGDVITDFGTGADVISFGGAAGSTSNYFENNFASSTSFATATSFANNAMAASGSTVDYVLLTNVAIGGAPSNAVLFVDTNGDNVADTSVILTGVTTGTFSEANIVA
;
A
#
# COMPACT_ATOMS: atom_id res chain seq x y z
N MET A 1 -2.68 -7.84 -67.83
CA MET A 1 -2.23 -9.10 -67.22
C MET A 1 -1.00 -9.58 -67.94
N ALA A 2 0.03 -8.74 -67.87
CA ALA A 2 1.38 -9.24 -67.94
C ALA A 2 1.75 -9.77 -66.55
N ILE A 3 2.40 -10.92 -66.53
CA ILE A 3 2.97 -11.55 -65.34
C ILE A 3 4.46 -11.26 -65.43
N TYR A 4 4.97 -10.43 -64.53
CA TYR A 4 6.38 -10.06 -64.51
C TYR A 4 7.11 -10.82 -63.41
N ASP A 5 8.23 -11.47 -63.77
CA ASP A 5 9.17 -12.10 -62.85
C ASP A 5 10.35 -11.14 -62.58
N PHE A 6 10.52 -10.75 -61.32
CA PHE A 6 11.52 -9.77 -60.89
C PHE A 6 12.97 -10.23 -61.12
N SER A 7 13.23 -11.52 -61.34
CA SER A 7 14.57 -12.01 -61.71
C SER A 7 15.06 -11.46 -63.06
N THR A 8 14.18 -10.82 -63.86
CA THR A 8 14.47 -10.41 -65.25
C THR A 8 13.94 -9.02 -65.64
N ILE A 9 13.35 -8.24 -64.72
CA ILE A 9 12.69 -6.98 -65.07
C ILE A 9 13.70 -5.82 -65.22
N THR A 10 13.60 -5.05 -66.30
CA THR A 10 14.39 -3.83 -66.49
C THR A 10 13.71 -2.61 -65.86
N ALA A 11 14.48 -1.56 -65.57
CA ALA A 11 13.94 -0.32 -64.99
C ALA A 11 12.81 0.33 -65.84
N GLU A 12 12.88 0.17 -67.17
CA GLU A 12 11.81 0.60 -68.10
C GLU A 12 10.53 -0.23 -67.98
N GLN A 13 10.65 -1.52 -67.71
CA GLN A 13 9.50 -2.41 -67.50
C GLN A 13 8.82 -2.14 -66.15
N ALA A 14 9.60 -1.85 -65.11
CA ALA A 14 9.08 -1.44 -63.80
C ALA A 14 8.28 -0.12 -63.88
N ALA A 15 8.74 0.86 -64.67
CA ALA A 15 8.05 2.13 -64.88
C ALA A 15 6.74 2.03 -65.69
N SER A 16 6.50 0.89 -66.36
CA SER A 16 5.31 0.64 -67.18
C SER A 16 4.21 -0.14 -66.46
N PHE A 17 4.43 -0.49 -65.18
CA PHE A 17 3.50 -1.29 -64.39
C PHE A 17 2.18 -0.56 -64.18
N ASN A 18 1.08 -1.19 -64.61
CA ASN A 18 -0.27 -0.70 -64.36
C ASN A 18 -0.92 -1.54 -63.26
N SER A 19 -0.99 -0.97 -62.06
CA SER A 19 -1.54 -1.61 -60.87
C SER A 19 -2.99 -2.06 -61.01
N ALA A 20 -3.76 -1.51 -61.96
CA ALA A 20 -5.14 -1.93 -62.21
C ALA A 20 -5.27 -3.16 -63.13
N ARG A 21 -4.18 -3.66 -63.74
CA ARG A 21 -4.26 -4.73 -64.76
C ARG A 21 -3.17 -5.80 -64.70
N ASP A 22 -2.07 -5.56 -63.99
CA ASP A 22 -0.89 -6.42 -64.05
C ASP A 22 -0.60 -7.08 -62.69
N THR A 23 -0.08 -8.30 -62.74
CA THR A 23 0.21 -9.13 -61.56
C THR A 23 1.71 -9.29 -61.45
N LEU A 24 2.26 -9.00 -60.28
CA LEU A 24 3.69 -9.12 -60.01
C LEU A 24 3.97 -10.46 -59.34
N THR A 25 4.94 -11.23 -59.85
CA THR A 25 5.19 -12.59 -59.37
C THR A 25 6.66 -12.72 -59.08
N PHE A 26 7.02 -13.09 -57.86
CA PHE A 26 8.42 -13.31 -57.51
C PHE A 26 8.67 -14.81 -57.49
N THR A 27 9.20 -15.34 -58.58
CA THR A 27 9.61 -16.75 -58.71
C THR A 27 11.11 -16.83 -58.95
N GLY A 28 11.82 -17.77 -58.33
CA GLY A 28 13.23 -18.01 -58.61
C GLY A 28 14.22 -16.95 -58.07
N ILE A 29 13.82 -16.08 -57.14
CA ILE A 29 14.74 -15.11 -56.53
C ILE A 29 15.68 -15.81 -55.54
N THR A 30 16.95 -15.89 -55.91
CA THR A 30 18.04 -16.38 -55.03
C THR A 30 18.49 -15.32 -54.03
N ALA A 31 18.14 -14.06 -54.23
CA ALA A 31 18.43 -12.97 -53.29
C ALA A 31 17.69 -13.17 -51.96
N SER A 32 18.32 -12.72 -50.87
CA SER A 32 17.76 -12.82 -49.52
C SER A 32 16.73 -11.72 -49.21
N ALA A 33 16.69 -10.65 -50.02
CA ALA A 33 15.77 -9.51 -49.86
C ALA A 33 15.32 -8.93 -51.21
N VAL A 34 14.09 -8.42 -51.27
CA VAL A 34 13.48 -7.75 -52.44
C VAL A 34 12.93 -6.38 -52.01
N THR A 35 13.39 -5.30 -52.65
CA THR A 35 12.90 -3.93 -52.42
C THR A 35 11.91 -3.53 -53.51
N VAL A 36 10.70 -3.11 -53.13
CA VAL A 36 9.69 -2.57 -54.05
C VAL A 36 9.57 -1.07 -53.80
N GLY A 37 9.96 -0.26 -54.78
CA GLY A 37 9.90 1.20 -54.69
C GLY A 37 8.47 1.75 -54.78
N GLN A 38 8.29 2.99 -54.28
CA GLN A 38 7.03 3.73 -54.14
C GLN A 38 6.00 3.45 -55.25
N SER A 39 4.82 2.99 -54.85
CA SER A 39 3.62 2.94 -55.70
C SER A 39 2.49 3.65 -54.97
N THR A 40 2.16 4.87 -55.37
CA THR A 40 0.95 5.54 -54.90
C THR A 40 -0.26 4.82 -55.51
N SER A 41 -1.08 4.13 -54.71
CA SER A 41 -2.44 3.79 -55.14
C SER A 41 -3.48 4.51 -54.28
N SER A 42 -4.38 5.20 -54.96
CA SER A 42 -5.64 5.66 -54.40
C SER A 42 -6.50 4.44 -54.09
N ALA A 43 -7.06 4.40 -52.87
CA ALA A 43 -8.06 3.46 -52.36
C ALA A 43 -8.66 2.46 -53.37
N GLY A 44 -8.40 1.16 -53.15
CA GLY A 44 -9.18 0.06 -53.75
C GLY A 44 -8.50 -0.82 -54.80
N VAL A 45 -7.16 -0.87 -54.86
CA VAL A 45 -6.45 -1.76 -55.80
C VAL A 45 -5.66 -2.82 -55.04
N SER A 46 -6.12 -4.08 -55.14
CA SER A 46 -5.44 -5.25 -54.57
C SER A 46 -4.13 -5.50 -55.31
N GLN A 47 -3.01 -5.22 -54.65
CA GLN A 47 -1.70 -5.67 -55.15
C GLN A 47 -1.61 -7.19 -54.93
N THR A 48 -0.67 -7.86 -55.58
CA THR A 48 -0.40 -9.27 -55.26
C THR A 48 1.10 -9.41 -55.32
N ILE A 49 1.74 -9.34 -54.16
CA ILE A 49 3.17 -9.55 -54.01
C ILE A 49 3.34 -10.95 -53.42
N LEU A 50 3.99 -11.84 -54.17
CA LEU A 50 4.37 -13.18 -53.71
C LEU A 50 5.75 -13.10 -53.07
N ALA A 51 5.94 -13.52 -51.82
CA ALA A 51 7.28 -13.89 -51.36
C ALA A 51 7.35 -15.38 -51.09
N ALA A 52 8.47 -15.99 -51.48
CA ALA A 52 8.76 -17.38 -51.15
C ALA A 52 9.07 -17.52 -49.64
N GLU A 53 8.84 -18.72 -49.11
CA GLU A 53 9.12 -19.11 -47.73
C GLU A 53 10.53 -18.66 -47.28
N GLY A 54 10.63 -17.92 -46.17
CA GLY A 54 11.89 -17.44 -45.61
C GLY A 54 12.57 -16.27 -46.35
N LYS A 55 11.82 -15.40 -47.05
CA LYS A 55 12.35 -14.22 -47.78
C LYS A 55 11.84 -12.90 -47.20
N THR A 56 12.67 -11.86 -47.25
CA THR A 56 12.36 -10.48 -46.81
C THR A 56 11.87 -9.62 -47.98
N VAL A 57 10.72 -8.96 -47.85
CA VAL A 57 10.22 -7.90 -48.76
C VAL A 57 10.31 -6.56 -48.04
N ILE A 58 10.72 -5.47 -48.73
CA ILE A 58 10.77 -4.08 -48.23
C ILE A 58 9.84 -3.19 -49.08
N LEU A 59 8.89 -2.50 -48.44
CA LEU A 59 7.89 -1.62 -49.05
C LEU A 59 8.04 -0.19 -48.49
N GLY A 60 8.03 0.86 -49.33
CA GLY A 60 8.02 2.26 -48.86
C GLY A 60 6.61 2.78 -48.50
N THR A 61 6.50 4.09 -48.19
CA THR A 61 5.28 4.81 -47.71
C THR A 61 3.96 4.38 -48.37
N GLN A 62 3.11 3.59 -47.67
CA GLN A 62 1.82 3.07 -48.19
C GLN A 62 0.80 2.69 -47.08
N THR A 63 -0.48 2.62 -47.47
CA THR A 63 -1.55 1.90 -46.73
C THR A 63 -1.76 0.55 -47.41
N LEU A 64 -1.60 -0.56 -46.68
CA LEU A 64 -1.58 -1.92 -47.24
C LEU A 64 -2.35 -2.91 -46.34
N ASP A 65 -3.09 -3.85 -46.94
CA ASP A 65 -3.74 -4.97 -46.23
C ASP A 65 -3.19 -6.31 -46.73
N THR A 66 -3.19 -7.37 -45.92
CA THR A 66 -2.85 -8.74 -46.36
C THR A 66 -3.64 -9.26 -47.54
N SER A 67 -4.86 -8.75 -47.78
CA SER A 67 -5.60 -9.05 -49.01
C SER A 67 -4.86 -8.60 -50.28
N ASP A 68 -3.84 -7.75 -50.14
CA ASP A 68 -2.92 -7.31 -51.19
C ASP A 68 -1.69 -8.23 -51.38
N PHE A 69 -1.61 -9.36 -50.66
CA PHE A 69 -0.44 -10.23 -50.68
C PHE A 69 -0.78 -11.74 -50.64
N LEU A 70 0.07 -12.55 -51.26
CA LEU A 70 0.01 -14.02 -51.21
C LEU A 70 1.32 -14.55 -50.60
N PHE A 71 1.33 -14.73 -49.28
CA PHE A 71 2.46 -15.27 -48.53
C PHE A 71 2.17 -16.68 -47.99
N SER A 72 3.24 -17.47 -47.78
CA SER A 72 3.18 -18.70 -46.98
C SER A 72 3.44 -18.42 -45.50
N ASN A 73 2.88 -19.23 -44.59
CA ASN A 73 3.19 -19.17 -43.15
C ASN A 73 4.71 -19.18 -42.90
N GLY A 74 5.20 -18.33 -41.98
CA GLY A 74 6.62 -18.21 -41.65
C GLY A 74 7.45 -17.29 -42.57
N SER A 75 6.81 -16.36 -43.29
CA SER A 75 7.48 -15.33 -44.10
C SER A 75 7.71 -14.04 -43.30
N GLU A 76 8.90 -13.43 -43.44
CA GLU A 76 9.26 -12.15 -42.78
C GLU A 76 8.95 -10.97 -43.72
N LEU A 77 8.06 -10.06 -43.31
CA LEU A 77 7.63 -8.92 -44.14
C LEU A 77 8.12 -7.61 -43.52
N ARG A 78 9.18 -7.02 -44.07
CA ARG A 78 9.67 -5.72 -43.59
C ARG A 78 8.92 -4.61 -44.31
N ILE A 79 8.11 -3.88 -43.60
CA ILE A 79 7.42 -2.71 -44.15
C ILE A 79 8.21 -1.50 -43.64
N GLY A 80 8.26 -0.41 -44.40
CA GLY A 80 8.63 0.88 -43.82
C GLY A 80 9.73 1.68 -44.54
N GLY A 81 9.59 2.99 -44.39
CA GLY A 81 10.41 4.06 -44.95
C GLY A 81 10.82 5.10 -43.91
N THR A 82 10.57 6.39 -44.18
CA THR A 82 10.82 7.50 -43.22
C THR A 82 9.56 8.34 -42.98
N GLY A 83 8.40 7.81 -43.37
CA GLY A 83 7.12 8.49 -43.28
C GLY A 83 6.03 7.49 -42.98
N ALA A 84 4.90 7.98 -42.48
CA ALA A 84 3.79 7.20 -41.96
C ALA A 84 3.30 6.08 -42.91
N ASP A 85 3.23 4.87 -42.36
CA ASP A 85 2.80 3.63 -42.98
C ASP A 85 1.59 3.03 -42.23
N THR A 86 0.76 2.21 -42.89
CA THR A 86 -0.34 1.49 -42.24
C THR A 86 -0.44 0.06 -42.76
N PHE A 87 -0.44 -0.93 -41.87
CA PHE A 87 -0.47 -2.35 -42.21
C PHE A 87 -1.18 -3.25 -41.19
N THR A 88 -1.98 -4.19 -41.68
CA THR A 88 -2.60 -5.25 -40.86
C THR A 88 -2.16 -6.63 -41.36
N THR A 89 -1.79 -7.55 -40.46
CA THR A 89 -1.51 -8.96 -40.80
C THR A 89 -2.56 -9.97 -40.29
N THR A 90 -2.85 -10.98 -41.11
CA THR A 90 -3.60 -12.20 -40.72
C THR A 90 -2.77 -13.48 -40.88
N LEU A 91 -1.47 -13.33 -41.17
CA LEU A 91 -0.54 -14.43 -41.48
C LEU A 91 0.29 -14.82 -40.26
N ASN A 92 0.33 -16.13 -39.97
CA ASN A 92 1.08 -16.64 -38.83
C ASN A 92 2.59 -16.57 -39.06
N GLY A 93 3.33 -16.18 -38.02
CA GLY A 93 4.79 -16.06 -38.05
C GLY A 93 5.31 -14.84 -38.81
N SER A 94 4.45 -13.84 -39.08
CA SER A 94 4.85 -12.59 -39.72
C SER A 94 5.57 -11.67 -38.75
N ALA A 95 6.53 -10.91 -39.25
CA ALA A 95 7.09 -9.76 -38.55
C ALA A 95 6.71 -8.49 -39.31
N LEU A 96 6.36 -7.41 -38.61
CA LEU A 96 6.03 -6.08 -39.10
C LEU A 96 7.05 -5.09 -38.53
N TYR A 97 7.52 -4.16 -39.34
CA TYR A 97 8.48 -3.12 -38.97
C TYR A 97 7.93 -1.78 -39.47
N GLY A 98 8.13 -0.68 -38.73
CA GLY A 98 7.80 0.70 -39.16
C GLY A 98 9.02 1.49 -39.66
N PHE A 99 10.19 1.25 -39.07
CA PHE A 99 11.46 1.98 -39.26
C PHE A 99 11.44 3.45 -38.85
N GLY A 100 10.64 4.30 -39.47
CA GLY A 100 10.60 5.71 -39.17
C GLY A 100 9.38 6.40 -39.77
N GLY A 101 8.75 7.26 -38.99
CA GLY A 101 7.44 7.83 -39.31
C GLY A 101 6.46 7.51 -38.19
N ASN A 102 5.20 7.87 -38.36
CA ASN A 102 4.16 7.51 -37.39
C ASN A 102 3.31 6.42 -38.05
N ASP A 103 3.48 5.18 -37.64
CA ASP A 103 3.03 3.99 -38.35
C ASP A 103 1.89 3.27 -37.62
N ASP A 104 0.93 2.70 -38.35
CA ASP A 104 -0.18 1.91 -37.80
C ASP A 104 0.01 0.43 -38.15
N LEU A 105 0.41 -0.41 -37.19
CA LEU A 105 0.76 -1.82 -37.40
C LEU A 105 -0.11 -2.75 -36.54
N SER A 106 -0.85 -3.65 -37.16
CA SER A 106 -1.87 -4.44 -36.45
C SER A 106 -1.99 -5.91 -36.85
N THR A 107 -2.54 -6.73 -35.94
CA THR A 107 -3.02 -8.09 -36.20
C THR A 107 -4.23 -8.41 -35.33
N SER A 108 -5.20 -9.16 -35.87
CA SER A 108 -6.41 -9.56 -35.12
C SER A 108 -6.62 -11.08 -35.05
N SER A 109 -5.87 -11.86 -35.81
CA SER A 109 -6.07 -13.32 -35.91
C SER A 109 -4.80 -14.14 -36.08
N ALA A 110 -3.67 -13.51 -36.42
CA ALA A 110 -2.42 -14.21 -36.65
C ALA A 110 -1.65 -14.50 -35.36
N THR A 111 -0.98 -15.64 -35.31
CA THR A 111 -0.14 -16.05 -34.19
C THR A 111 1.34 -15.94 -34.49
N ASN A 112 2.16 -15.83 -33.44
CA ASN A 112 3.61 -15.60 -33.53
C ASN A 112 3.98 -14.36 -34.37
N VAL A 113 3.20 -13.28 -34.23
CA VAL A 113 3.50 -12.02 -34.91
C VAL A 113 4.54 -11.23 -34.13
N LEU A 114 5.48 -10.59 -34.82
CA LEU A 114 6.37 -9.59 -34.26
C LEU A 114 5.98 -8.23 -34.83
N ILE A 115 5.76 -7.22 -34.00
CA ILE A 115 5.50 -5.84 -34.41
C ILE A 115 6.59 -4.95 -33.81
N GLN A 116 7.20 -4.10 -34.63
CA GLN A 116 8.24 -3.15 -34.21
C GLN A 116 7.97 -1.78 -34.85
N GLY A 117 7.60 -0.77 -34.07
CA GLY A 117 7.38 0.61 -34.55
C GLY A 117 8.69 1.29 -34.99
N ASN A 118 9.68 1.30 -34.10
CA ASN A 118 11.05 1.85 -34.24
C ASN A 118 11.20 3.34 -33.94
N GLN A 119 10.80 4.27 -34.81
CA GLN A 119 10.98 5.71 -34.59
C GLN A 119 9.71 6.44 -35.01
N GLY A 120 9.26 7.37 -34.17
CA GLY A 120 8.06 8.16 -34.36
C GLY A 120 6.94 7.66 -33.48
N ASP A 121 5.81 8.36 -33.49
CA ASP A 121 4.68 8.05 -32.61
C ASP A 121 3.76 7.06 -33.34
N ASP A 122 3.86 5.78 -32.99
CA ASP A 122 3.28 4.65 -33.71
C ASP A 122 1.97 4.15 -33.04
N ILE A 123 1.06 3.57 -33.82
CA ILE A 123 -0.15 2.90 -33.36
C ILE A 123 0.02 1.39 -33.58
N LEU A 124 0.13 0.60 -32.53
CA LEU A 124 0.45 -0.83 -32.61
C LEU A 124 -0.67 -1.66 -31.97
N SER A 125 -1.14 -2.73 -32.62
CA SER A 125 -2.19 -3.55 -32.00
C SER A 125 -2.13 -5.07 -32.24
N ILE A 126 -2.44 -5.83 -31.19
CA ILE A 126 -2.70 -7.28 -31.23
C ILE A 126 -4.05 -7.56 -30.58
N THR A 127 -5.05 -7.87 -31.39
CA THR A 127 -6.45 -8.04 -30.94
C THR A 127 -7.00 -9.43 -31.28
N GLY A 128 -8.22 -9.72 -30.83
CA GLY A 128 -8.96 -10.91 -31.24
C GLY A 128 -8.26 -12.23 -30.88
N SER A 129 -8.02 -13.10 -31.86
CA SER A 129 -7.27 -14.34 -31.66
C SER A 129 -5.77 -14.19 -31.98
N GLY A 130 -5.29 -12.96 -32.14
CA GLY A 130 -3.90 -12.66 -32.41
C GLY A 130 -2.97 -13.07 -31.26
N GLN A 131 -1.70 -13.31 -31.58
CA GLN A 131 -0.66 -13.55 -30.60
C GLN A 131 0.67 -13.02 -31.12
N GLY A 132 1.42 -12.30 -30.29
CA GLY A 132 2.72 -11.82 -30.71
C GLY A 132 3.54 -11.09 -29.66
N THR A 133 4.56 -10.42 -30.17
CA THR A 133 5.47 -9.56 -29.45
C THR A 133 5.40 -8.18 -30.09
N VAL A 134 5.13 -7.14 -29.31
CA VAL A 134 5.10 -5.74 -29.76
C VAL A 134 6.25 -4.99 -29.13
N PHE A 135 6.94 -4.19 -29.94
CA PHE A 135 7.90 -3.18 -29.50
C PHE A 135 7.47 -1.83 -30.08
N GLY A 136 7.24 -0.84 -29.23
CA GLY A 136 6.96 0.56 -29.61
C GLY A 136 8.13 1.15 -30.39
N GLY A 137 9.13 1.64 -29.69
CA GLY A 137 10.36 2.12 -30.30
C GLY A 137 10.85 3.38 -29.63
N GLN A 138 11.00 4.45 -30.40
CA GLN A 138 11.22 5.80 -29.91
C GLN A 138 10.00 6.62 -30.29
N GLY A 139 9.39 7.34 -29.36
CA GLY A 139 8.22 8.16 -29.64
C GLY A 139 7.13 7.89 -28.62
N ALA A 140 6.04 8.65 -28.67
CA ALA A 140 4.89 8.42 -27.81
C ALA A 140 3.91 7.49 -28.53
N ASP A 141 4.00 6.18 -28.29
CA ASP A 141 3.27 5.15 -29.01
C ASP A 141 1.89 4.87 -28.39
N GLU A 142 0.92 4.46 -29.21
CA GLU A 142 -0.38 3.95 -28.78
C GLU A 142 -0.43 2.44 -29.01
N ILE A 143 -0.45 1.64 -27.94
CA ILE A 143 -0.37 0.18 -28.02
C ILE A 143 -1.63 -0.47 -27.46
N GLU A 144 -2.37 -1.22 -28.29
CA GLU A 144 -3.55 -2.00 -27.85
C GLU A 144 -3.27 -3.51 -27.87
N VAL A 145 -3.42 -4.18 -26.73
CA VAL A 145 -3.41 -5.65 -26.65
C VAL A 145 -4.68 -6.17 -25.98
N SER A 146 -5.56 -6.75 -26.80
CA SER A 146 -6.87 -7.29 -26.39
C SER A 146 -7.06 -8.75 -26.80
N SER A 147 -5.94 -9.46 -27.02
CA SER A 147 -5.98 -10.79 -27.62
C SER A 147 -6.28 -11.91 -26.63
N SER A 148 -6.89 -12.99 -27.12
CA SER A 148 -7.23 -14.14 -26.27
C SER A 148 -6.03 -15.05 -25.93
N VAL A 149 -4.80 -14.66 -26.28
CA VAL A 149 -3.59 -15.45 -26.13
C VAL A 149 -2.48 -14.58 -25.53
N LYS A 150 -1.68 -15.13 -24.60
CA LYS A 150 -0.58 -14.37 -23.98
C LYS A 150 0.34 -13.79 -25.07
N SER A 151 0.54 -12.48 -24.97
CA SER A 151 1.41 -11.67 -25.82
C SER A 151 2.38 -10.90 -24.92
N PHE A 152 3.51 -10.49 -25.49
CA PHE A 152 4.50 -9.64 -24.82
C PHE A 152 4.48 -8.26 -25.48
N VAL A 153 4.55 -7.21 -24.67
CA VAL A 153 4.56 -5.81 -25.13
C VAL A 153 5.69 -5.07 -24.42
N ASN A 154 6.39 -4.22 -25.14
CA ASN A 154 7.36 -3.28 -24.59
C ASN A 154 7.29 -1.95 -25.36
N GLY A 155 6.97 -0.85 -24.67
CA GLY A 155 6.94 0.50 -25.26
C GLY A 155 8.32 0.97 -25.73
N ASN A 156 9.34 0.70 -24.92
CA ASN A 156 10.74 1.12 -25.09
C ASN A 156 10.97 2.58 -24.70
N ASP A 157 11.26 3.51 -25.62
CA ASP A 157 11.60 4.90 -25.27
C ASP A 157 10.46 5.84 -25.66
N GLY A 158 9.96 6.64 -24.72
CA GLY A 158 8.94 7.67 -24.92
C GLY A 158 7.79 7.54 -23.93
N ASP A 159 6.81 8.45 -24.03
CA ASP A 159 5.66 8.47 -23.12
C ASP A 159 4.50 7.72 -23.82
N ASP A 160 4.35 6.42 -23.54
CA ASP A 160 3.48 5.52 -24.28
C ASP A 160 2.09 5.37 -23.65
N ASN A 161 1.07 5.19 -24.48
CA ASN A 161 -0.30 4.86 -24.07
C ASN A 161 -0.60 3.38 -24.35
N ILE A 162 -0.69 2.56 -23.29
CA ILE A 162 -0.83 1.11 -23.41
C ILE A 162 -2.17 0.63 -22.86
N THR A 163 -3.04 0.15 -23.75
CA THR A 163 -4.34 -0.45 -23.38
C THR A 163 -4.27 -1.98 -23.40
N VAL A 164 -4.60 -2.60 -22.26
CA VAL A 164 -4.58 -4.05 -22.08
C VAL A 164 -5.95 -4.57 -21.68
N SER A 165 -6.42 -5.61 -22.38
CA SER A 165 -7.68 -6.27 -22.06
C SER A 165 -7.68 -7.74 -22.47
N GLY A 166 -8.77 -8.44 -22.17
CA GLY A 166 -8.94 -9.84 -22.52
C GLY A 166 -8.54 -10.78 -21.38
N ALA A 167 -8.90 -12.06 -21.53
CA ALA A 167 -8.70 -13.06 -20.47
C ALA A 167 -7.27 -13.61 -20.39
N ALA A 168 -6.40 -13.29 -21.36
CA ALA A 168 -5.05 -13.80 -21.42
C ALA A 168 -4.10 -13.04 -20.48
N SER A 169 -3.10 -13.72 -19.94
CA SER A 169 -2.13 -13.11 -19.04
C SER A 169 -0.99 -12.42 -19.78
N HIS A 170 -1.29 -11.30 -20.42
CA HIS A 170 -0.29 -10.46 -21.09
C HIS A 170 0.80 -9.99 -20.13
N GLU A 171 2.01 -9.84 -20.68
CA GLU A 171 3.16 -9.25 -20.02
C GLU A 171 3.51 -7.98 -20.79
N VAL A 172 3.50 -6.85 -20.08
CA VAL A 172 3.54 -5.52 -20.70
C VAL A 172 4.53 -4.66 -19.94
N ARG A 173 5.39 -3.96 -20.68
CA ARG A 173 6.41 -3.05 -20.18
C ARG A 173 6.25 -1.70 -20.86
N GLY A 174 6.39 -0.63 -20.07
CA GLY A 174 6.39 0.75 -20.55
C GLY A 174 7.76 1.04 -21.15
N GLY A 175 8.74 1.30 -20.30
CA GLY A 175 10.15 1.37 -20.68
C GLY A 175 10.83 2.59 -20.08
N MET A 176 11.30 3.50 -20.91
CA MET A 176 11.77 4.82 -20.52
C MET A 176 10.72 5.85 -20.89
N GLY A 177 10.35 6.72 -19.97
CA GLY A 177 9.35 7.77 -20.21
C GLY A 177 8.19 7.59 -19.25
N ASN A 178 7.21 8.48 -19.32
CA ASN A 178 6.06 8.44 -18.44
C ASN A 178 4.90 7.76 -19.18
N ASP A 179 4.62 6.52 -18.82
CA ASP A 179 3.72 5.64 -19.55
C ASP A 179 2.33 5.54 -18.89
N ASP A 180 1.29 5.54 -19.72
CA ASP A 180 -0.11 5.44 -19.32
C ASP A 180 -0.69 4.04 -19.63
N PHE A 181 -0.96 3.25 -18.59
CA PHE A 181 -1.55 1.92 -18.69
C PHE A 181 -3.05 1.93 -18.38
N THR A 182 -3.86 1.42 -19.31
CA THR A 182 -5.30 1.17 -19.08
C THR A 182 -5.62 -0.32 -19.13
N VAL A 183 -6.12 -0.88 -18.02
CA VAL A 183 -6.48 -2.30 -17.91
C VAL A 183 -7.96 -2.48 -17.62
N THR A 184 -8.69 -3.13 -18.53
CA THR A 184 -10.17 -3.21 -18.45
C THR A 184 -10.72 -4.60 -18.11
N SER A 185 -9.91 -5.64 -18.21
CA SER A 185 -10.27 -7.02 -17.86
C SER A 185 -9.03 -7.89 -17.80
N GLY A 186 -9.09 -9.06 -17.15
CA GLY A 186 -8.02 -10.04 -17.17
C GLY A 186 -7.08 -10.01 -15.96
N SER A 187 -5.99 -10.77 -16.06
CA SER A 187 -4.94 -10.90 -15.04
C SER A 187 -3.60 -10.69 -15.72
N HIS A 188 -2.98 -9.53 -15.54
CA HIS A 188 -1.80 -9.14 -16.31
C HIS A 188 -0.58 -8.94 -15.41
N LEU A 189 0.59 -8.95 -16.05
CA LEU A 189 1.85 -8.56 -15.44
C LEU A 189 2.33 -7.29 -16.15
N LEU A 190 2.40 -6.19 -15.40
CA LEU A 190 2.69 -4.86 -15.92
C LEU A 190 3.94 -4.31 -15.23
N PHE A 191 4.77 -3.60 -15.98
CA PHE A 191 5.95 -2.90 -15.48
C PHE A 191 5.98 -1.50 -16.10
N GLY A 192 6.10 -0.46 -15.29
CA GLY A 192 6.36 0.91 -15.76
C GLY A 192 7.81 1.08 -16.22
N ASP A 193 8.73 0.52 -15.41
CA ASP A 193 10.18 0.53 -15.60
C ASP A 193 10.83 1.89 -15.18
N MET A 194 11.03 2.88 -16.06
CA MET A 194 11.64 4.18 -15.71
C MET A 194 10.76 5.34 -16.14
N GLY A 195 10.40 6.22 -15.20
CA GLY A 195 9.58 7.41 -15.42
C GLY A 195 8.48 7.48 -14.39
N ASP A 196 7.68 8.54 -14.43
CA ASP A 196 6.51 8.68 -13.57
C ASP A 196 5.29 8.09 -14.31
N ASP A 197 4.96 6.83 -14.02
CA ASP A 197 4.00 6.03 -14.78
C ASP A 197 2.60 6.03 -14.15
N THR A 198 1.55 5.85 -14.96
CA THR A 198 0.16 5.80 -14.49
C THR A 198 -0.52 4.48 -14.84
N PHE A 199 -1.19 3.86 -13.87
CA PHE A 199 -1.89 2.59 -14.02
C PHE A 199 -3.37 2.68 -13.64
N ALA A 200 -4.25 2.64 -14.63
CA ALA A 200 -5.70 2.60 -14.45
C ALA A 200 -6.27 1.18 -14.60
N LEU A 201 -6.48 0.49 -13.47
CA LEU A 201 -7.05 -0.87 -13.43
C LEU A 201 -8.55 -0.80 -13.10
N THR A 202 -9.40 -1.07 -14.08
CA THR A 202 -10.86 -0.97 -13.97
C THR A 202 -11.58 -2.33 -14.08
N ALA A 203 -10.82 -3.42 -14.08
CA ALA A 203 -11.33 -4.76 -14.34
C ALA A 203 -12.44 -5.19 -13.36
N THR A 204 -13.48 -5.85 -13.88
CA THR A 204 -14.56 -6.41 -13.06
C THR A 204 -14.16 -7.70 -12.33
N SER A 205 -13.10 -8.36 -12.78
CA SER A 205 -12.58 -9.62 -12.23
C SER A 205 -11.16 -9.89 -12.74
N GLY A 206 -10.39 -10.68 -12.00
CA GLY A 206 -9.00 -10.99 -12.32
C GLY A 206 -8.06 -10.49 -11.22
N THR A 207 -6.78 -10.82 -11.36
CA THR A 207 -5.72 -10.36 -10.46
C THR A 207 -4.51 -9.94 -11.29
N SER A 208 -4.24 -8.64 -11.36
CA SER A 208 -3.04 -8.13 -12.00
C SER A 208 -1.93 -7.91 -10.99
N THR A 209 -0.69 -8.06 -11.45
CA THR A 209 0.52 -7.65 -10.73
C THR A 209 1.14 -6.49 -11.49
N VAL A 210 1.41 -5.40 -10.79
CA VAL A 210 1.89 -4.15 -11.36
C VAL A 210 3.11 -3.70 -10.57
N PHE A 211 4.18 -3.39 -11.29
CA PHE A 211 5.40 -2.77 -10.76
C PHE A 211 5.50 -1.39 -11.38
N GLY A 212 5.61 -0.35 -10.55
CA GLY A 212 5.85 1.03 -10.98
C GLY A 212 7.24 1.13 -11.57
N GLY A 213 8.25 1.13 -10.70
CA GLY A 213 9.64 1.04 -11.10
C GLY A 213 10.45 2.16 -10.50
N MET A 214 11.02 3.02 -11.34
CA MET A 214 11.71 4.23 -10.90
C MET A 214 10.91 5.47 -11.28
N GLY A 215 10.45 6.25 -10.32
CA GLY A 215 9.69 7.46 -10.56
C GLY A 215 8.58 7.60 -9.53
N ALA A 216 7.79 8.66 -9.63
CA ALA A 216 6.60 8.84 -8.79
C ALA A 216 5.37 8.33 -9.55
N ASP A 217 4.99 7.08 -9.27
CA ASP A 217 3.99 6.35 -10.03
C ASP A 217 2.58 6.48 -9.42
N GLU A 218 1.55 6.44 -10.27
CA GLU A 218 0.16 6.55 -9.85
C GLU A 218 -0.64 5.29 -10.21
N PHE A 219 -1.28 4.67 -9.22
CA PHE A 219 -2.10 3.47 -9.36
C PHE A 219 -3.54 3.76 -8.99
N THR A 220 -4.45 3.68 -9.95
CA THR A 220 -5.89 3.75 -9.71
C THR A 220 -6.52 2.37 -9.92
N VAL A 221 -7.10 1.80 -8.86
CA VAL A 221 -7.83 0.53 -8.95
C VAL A 221 -9.30 0.69 -8.60
N SER A 222 -10.15 0.43 -9.58
CA SER A 222 -11.61 0.44 -9.47
C SER A 222 -12.23 -0.86 -10.00
N GLY A 223 -13.52 -1.07 -9.74
CA GLY A 223 -14.23 -2.27 -10.19
C GLY A 223 -14.16 -3.43 -9.19
N GLY A 224 -14.08 -4.67 -9.69
CA GLY A 224 -14.16 -5.90 -8.87
C GLY A 224 -12.90 -6.76 -8.89
N GLY A 225 -11.93 -6.42 -9.74
CA GLY A 225 -10.63 -7.08 -9.83
C GLY A 225 -9.79 -6.87 -8.57
N SER A 226 -8.89 -7.81 -8.33
CA SER A 226 -7.85 -7.73 -7.30
C SER A 226 -6.53 -7.26 -7.93
N ALA A 227 -5.59 -6.75 -7.13
CA ALA A 227 -4.29 -6.35 -7.62
C ALA A 227 -3.18 -6.56 -6.57
N GLN A 228 -1.97 -6.84 -7.05
CA GLN A 228 -0.73 -6.71 -6.30
C GLN A 228 0.05 -5.55 -6.92
N LEU A 229 0.28 -4.51 -6.14
CA LEU A 229 0.88 -3.25 -6.59
C LEU A 229 2.18 -3.03 -5.85
N TYR A 230 3.22 -2.67 -6.58
CA TYR A 230 4.55 -2.35 -6.08
C TYR A 230 4.92 -0.98 -6.64
N GLY A 231 5.14 0.02 -5.79
CA GLY A 231 5.63 1.34 -6.22
C GLY A 231 7.12 1.30 -6.59
N ASP A 232 7.90 0.55 -5.80
CA ASP A 232 9.34 0.33 -5.98
C ASP A 232 10.20 1.55 -5.55
N MET A 233 10.59 2.46 -6.44
CA MET A 233 11.42 3.63 -6.09
C MET A 233 10.75 4.94 -6.49
N GLY A 234 10.47 5.80 -5.52
CA GLY A 234 9.95 7.14 -5.69
C GLY A 234 8.77 7.38 -4.77
N ASN A 235 8.07 8.50 -4.94
CA ASN A 235 6.94 8.82 -4.07
C ASN A 235 5.65 8.47 -4.80
N ASP A 236 5.12 7.29 -4.51
CA ASP A 236 4.07 6.65 -5.28
C ASP A 236 2.68 6.92 -4.68
N ARG A 237 1.65 6.83 -5.52
CA ARG A 237 0.27 7.10 -5.13
C ARG A 237 -0.65 5.95 -5.51
N PHE A 238 -1.41 5.43 -4.55
CA PHE A 238 -2.36 4.34 -4.72
C PHE A 238 -3.78 4.77 -4.34
N GLU A 239 -4.70 4.78 -5.29
CA GLU A 239 -6.13 5.05 -5.07
C GLU A 239 -6.97 3.79 -5.33
N LEU A 240 -7.45 3.17 -4.25
CA LEU A 240 -8.05 1.83 -4.26
C LEU A 240 -9.52 1.88 -3.82
N SER A 241 -10.43 1.94 -4.78
CA SER A 241 -11.88 1.98 -4.53
C SER A 241 -12.62 0.69 -4.93
N GLY A 242 -11.90 -0.31 -5.45
CA GLY A 242 -12.47 -1.55 -5.94
C GLY A 242 -12.98 -2.53 -4.86
N ALA A 243 -13.88 -3.42 -5.25
CA ALA A 243 -14.43 -4.49 -4.41
C ALA A 243 -13.52 -5.73 -4.30
N GLY A 244 -12.42 -5.78 -5.07
CA GLY A 244 -11.44 -6.86 -5.00
C GLY A 244 -10.48 -6.72 -3.81
N SER A 245 -9.62 -7.74 -3.63
CA SER A 245 -8.55 -7.71 -2.62
C SER A 245 -7.33 -7.01 -3.21
N MET A 246 -6.74 -6.08 -2.45
CA MET A 246 -5.53 -5.37 -2.85
C MET A 246 -4.36 -5.76 -1.96
N THR A 247 -3.19 -5.91 -2.54
CA THR A 247 -1.91 -5.93 -1.83
C THR A 247 -1.08 -4.78 -2.38
N VAL A 248 -0.57 -3.94 -1.50
CA VAL A 248 0.25 -2.76 -1.83
C VAL A 248 1.55 -2.82 -1.06
N PHE A 249 2.63 -2.57 -1.77
CA PHE A 249 3.96 -2.30 -1.25
C PHE A 249 4.36 -0.94 -1.82
N GLY A 250 4.54 0.06 -0.96
CA GLY A 250 4.96 1.41 -1.35
C GLY A 250 6.34 1.35 -1.97
N GLY A 251 7.34 1.03 -1.17
CA GLY A 251 8.70 0.79 -1.63
C GLY A 251 9.67 1.75 -0.97
N GLN A 252 10.44 2.49 -1.76
CA GLN A 252 11.29 3.57 -1.26
C GLN A 252 10.69 4.91 -1.62
N GLY A 253 10.41 5.75 -0.63
CA GLY A 253 9.92 7.11 -0.81
C GLY A 253 8.76 7.37 0.13
N ASN A 254 8.20 8.56 0.02
CA ASN A 254 7.08 8.95 0.88
C ASN A 254 5.78 8.74 0.09
N ASP A 255 5.16 7.59 0.31
CA ASP A 255 4.07 7.08 -0.50
C ASP A 255 2.71 7.47 0.06
N VAL A 256 1.70 7.49 -0.81
CA VAL A 256 0.32 7.79 -0.44
C VAL A 256 -0.59 6.65 -0.82
N VAL A 257 -1.22 6.01 0.16
CA VAL A 257 -2.20 4.94 -0.06
C VAL A 257 -3.58 5.37 0.44
N ILE A 258 -4.56 5.38 -0.45
CA ILE A 258 -5.97 5.63 -0.13
C ILE A 258 -6.76 4.38 -0.46
N SER A 259 -7.24 3.66 0.56
CA SER A 259 -8.01 2.44 0.38
C SER A 259 -9.41 2.54 0.97
N GLY A 260 -10.41 2.57 0.10
CA GLY A 260 -11.83 2.50 0.45
C GLY A 260 -12.51 1.17 0.07
N GLY A 261 -11.72 0.23 -0.47
CA GLY A 261 -12.17 -1.04 -1.03
C GLY A 261 -12.48 -2.15 -0.01
N ALA A 262 -12.57 -3.40 -0.49
CA ALA A 262 -13.03 -4.53 0.34
C ALA A 262 -11.96 -5.14 1.27
N LYS A 263 -10.82 -5.58 0.77
CA LYS A 263 -9.73 -6.10 1.61
C LYS A 263 -8.42 -5.53 1.14
N SER A 264 -7.59 -5.02 2.05
CA SER A 264 -6.25 -4.54 1.70
C SER A 264 -5.19 -5.07 2.64
N ILE A 265 -4.04 -5.43 2.08
CA ILE A 265 -2.78 -5.62 2.80
C ILE A 265 -1.86 -4.51 2.28
N ILE A 266 -1.42 -3.61 3.14
CA ILE A 266 -0.65 -2.42 2.78
C ILE A 266 0.63 -2.42 3.60
N SER A 267 1.76 -2.19 2.94
CA SER A 267 3.05 -1.85 3.53
C SER A 267 3.51 -0.56 2.89
N GLY A 268 3.82 0.48 3.67
CA GLY A 268 4.48 1.69 3.17
C GLY A 268 5.95 1.43 2.82
N ASP A 269 6.60 0.56 3.61
CA ASP A 269 7.99 0.13 3.45
C ASP A 269 9.03 1.17 3.92
N LEU A 270 9.72 1.91 3.06
CA LEU A 270 10.75 2.88 3.46
C LEU A 270 10.33 4.31 3.12
N GLY A 271 10.22 5.17 4.12
CA GLY A 271 9.94 6.60 3.97
C GLY A 271 8.81 7.04 4.88
N ASP A 272 8.44 8.32 4.81
CA ASP A 272 7.37 8.87 5.64
C ASP A 272 6.03 8.75 4.87
N ASP A 273 5.28 7.68 5.13
CA ASP A 273 4.13 7.29 4.32
C ASP A 273 2.80 7.84 4.86
N SER A 274 1.84 8.04 3.95
CA SER A 274 0.50 8.52 4.28
C SER A 274 -0.57 7.52 3.83
N ILE A 275 -1.14 6.80 4.79
CA ILE A 275 -2.12 5.74 4.54
C ILE A 275 -3.49 6.16 5.08
N THR A 276 -4.50 6.23 4.21
CA THR A 276 -5.89 6.52 4.59
C THR A 276 -6.79 5.32 4.27
N LEU A 277 -7.51 4.85 5.27
CA LEU A 277 -8.45 3.73 5.18
C LEU A 277 -9.88 4.22 5.31
N SER A 278 -10.75 3.84 4.40
CA SER A 278 -12.19 4.11 4.45
C SER A 278 -13.02 2.88 4.10
N GLY A 279 -14.34 3.01 4.15
CA GLY A 279 -15.26 1.94 3.78
C GLY A 279 -15.46 0.86 4.87
N THR A 280 -15.85 -0.34 4.41
CA THR A 280 -16.29 -1.46 5.28
C THR A 280 -15.32 -2.63 5.26
N GLY A 281 -14.13 -2.43 4.69
CA GLY A 281 -13.21 -3.51 4.37
C GLY A 281 -12.43 -4.09 5.54
N SER A 282 -11.70 -5.17 5.30
CA SER A 282 -10.73 -5.71 6.26
C SER A 282 -9.32 -5.30 5.82
N HIS A 283 -8.62 -4.54 6.66
CA HIS A 283 -7.33 -3.97 6.31
C HIS A 283 -6.24 -4.49 7.27
N THR A 284 -5.09 -4.83 6.70
CA THR A 284 -3.84 -5.03 7.43
C THR A 284 -2.86 -4.01 6.91
N VAL A 285 -2.33 -3.19 7.80
CA VAL A 285 -1.47 -2.06 7.45
C VAL A 285 -0.20 -2.10 8.28
N ALA A 286 0.92 -1.98 7.58
CA ALA A 286 2.22 -1.64 8.12
C ALA A 286 2.58 -0.25 7.58
N GLY A 287 2.99 0.68 8.46
CA GLY A 287 3.63 1.93 8.07
C GLY A 287 4.95 1.60 7.38
N GLY A 288 5.99 1.32 8.15
CA GLY A 288 7.27 0.97 7.57
C GLY A 288 8.44 1.46 8.42
N GLU A 289 9.52 1.85 7.77
CA GLU A 289 10.54 2.71 8.35
C GLU A 289 10.27 4.16 7.97
N GLY A 290 10.24 5.06 8.93
CA GLY A 290 9.98 6.48 8.68
C GLY A 290 8.89 6.98 9.63
N VAL A 291 8.52 8.25 9.50
CA VAL A 291 7.43 8.83 10.29
C VAL A 291 6.14 8.74 9.50
N ASP A 292 5.33 7.75 9.80
CA ASP A 292 4.14 7.42 9.04
C ASP A 292 2.89 8.10 9.59
N THR A 293 1.94 8.38 8.71
CA THR A 293 0.61 8.86 9.06
C THR A 293 -0.45 7.87 8.59
N ILE A 294 -1.14 7.24 9.53
CA ILE A 294 -2.22 6.28 9.26
C ILE A 294 -3.55 6.85 9.75
N ILE A 295 -4.51 7.03 8.84
CA ILE A 295 -5.82 7.63 9.12
C ILE A 295 -6.92 6.60 8.87
N LEU A 296 -7.82 6.44 9.84
CA LEU A 296 -9.01 5.60 9.73
C LEU A 296 -10.28 6.44 9.65
N GLY A 297 -11.04 6.26 8.57
CA GLY A 297 -12.25 7.00 8.25
C GLY A 297 -11.95 8.34 7.58
N GLU A 298 -12.99 8.95 7.03
CA GLU A 298 -12.92 10.31 6.50
C GLU A 298 -13.80 11.23 7.35
N THR A 299 -13.67 12.53 7.14
CA THR A 299 -14.49 13.49 7.89
C THR A 299 -15.97 13.29 7.56
N GLY A 300 -16.74 12.80 8.53
CA GLY A 300 -18.18 12.58 8.39
C GLY A 300 -18.61 11.21 7.85
N THR A 301 -17.66 10.31 7.52
CA THR A 301 -17.94 8.92 7.14
C THR A 301 -17.16 7.98 8.06
N ALA A 302 -17.90 7.14 8.81
CA ALA A 302 -17.27 6.20 9.73
C ALA A 302 -16.62 5.04 8.99
N PHE A 303 -15.40 4.69 9.38
CA PHE A 303 -14.83 3.37 9.10
C PHE A 303 -15.62 2.31 9.90
N THR A 304 -16.15 1.31 9.20
CA THR A 304 -16.94 0.23 9.82
C THR A 304 -16.34 -1.15 9.57
N GLY A 305 -15.13 -1.18 9.01
CA GLY A 305 -14.37 -2.39 8.72
C GLY A 305 -13.61 -2.94 9.92
N THR A 306 -12.71 -3.89 9.69
CA THR A 306 -11.73 -4.33 10.69
C THR A 306 -10.35 -3.86 10.26
N ALA A 307 -9.50 -3.43 11.19
CA ALA A 307 -8.13 -3.03 10.87
C ALA A 307 -7.14 -3.61 11.88
N ALA A 308 -6.03 -4.14 11.37
CA ALA A 308 -4.82 -4.44 12.15
C ALA A 308 -3.73 -3.51 11.63
N ILE A 309 -3.24 -2.63 12.50
CA ILE A 309 -2.29 -1.56 12.14
C ILE A 309 -1.02 -1.74 12.96
N ASN A 310 0.12 -1.60 12.29
CA ASN A 310 1.43 -1.46 12.91
C ASN A 310 2.14 -0.25 12.29
N GLY A 311 2.61 0.71 13.08
CA GLY A 311 3.46 1.80 12.58
C GLY A 311 4.85 1.27 12.17
N ASN A 312 5.40 0.36 12.98
CA ASN A 312 6.73 -0.27 12.87
C ASN A 312 7.89 0.60 13.37
N GLN A 313 8.61 1.32 12.52
CA GLN A 313 9.82 2.06 12.90
C GLN A 313 9.64 3.54 12.62
N GLY A 314 9.71 4.38 13.65
CA GLY A 314 9.64 5.84 13.56
C GLY A 314 8.56 6.41 14.49
N ASP A 315 8.50 7.72 14.61
CA ASP A 315 7.56 8.40 15.49
C ASP A 315 6.22 8.60 14.75
N ASP A 316 5.33 7.60 14.77
CA ASP A 316 4.18 7.50 13.87
C ASP A 316 2.93 8.23 14.38
N VAL A 317 2.04 8.61 13.47
CA VAL A 317 0.75 9.23 13.78
C VAL A 317 -0.40 8.36 13.29
N ILE A 318 -1.16 7.79 14.22
CA ILE A 318 -2.31 6.93 13.94
C ILE A 318 -3.59 7.60 14.44
N ARG A 319 -4.50 7.94 13.54
CA ARG A 319 -5.67 8.77 13.87
C ARG A 319 -6.99 8.22 13.36
N PHE A 320 -7.95 8.12 14.26
CA PHE A 320 -9.32 7.73 13.94
C PHE A 320 -10.17 8.98 13.77
N LEU A 321 -10.68 9.22 12.56
CA LEU A 321 -11.54 10.36 12.23
C LEU A 321 -13.02 10.10 12.51
N ALA A 322 -13.45 8.87 12.22
CA ALA A 322 -14.78 8.38 12.54
C ALA A 322 -14.73 6.86 12.49
N SER A 323 -15.10 6.17 13.57
CA SER A 323 -15.14 4.71 13.61
C SER A 323 -16.45 4.25 14.27
N ALA A 324 -17.14 3.31 13.63
CA ALA A 324 -18.45 2.84 14.08
C ALA A 324 -18.56 1.31 14.08
N ASN A 325 -17.94 0.68 15.08
CA ASN A 325 -18.10 -0.75 15.45
C ASN A 325 -17.19 -1.76 14.74
N GLY A 326 -16.02 -1.35 14.25
CA GLY A 326 -14.97 -2.27 13.79
C GLY A 326 -14.07 -2.76 14.93
N THR A 327 -13.66 -4.03 14.92
CA THR A 327 -12.50 -4.45 15.73
C THR A 327 -11.26 -3.81 15.12
N VAL A 328 -10.66 -2.86 15.83
CA VAL A 328 -9.38 -2.25 15.43
C VAL A 328 -8.33 -2.54 16.49
N VAL A 329 -7.20 -3.07 16.02
CA VAL A 329 -6.01 -3.32 16.82
C VAL A 329 -4.90 -2.46 16.24
N VAL A 330 -4.30 -1.63 17.08
CA VAL A 330 -3.19 -0.74 16.72
C VAL A 330 -1.97 -1.08 17.56
N ASN A 331 -0.83 -1.16 16.88
CA ASN A 331 0.50 -1.08 17.48
C ASN A 331 1.23 0.12 16.88
N GLY A 332 1.84 0.96 17.72
CA GLY A 332 2.71 2.06 17.30
C GLY A 332 4.00 1.50 16.72
N GLY A 333 4.81 0.85 17.56
CA GLY A 333 5.99 0.11 17.12
C GLY A 333 7.24 0.56 17.86
N GLN A 334 8.23 1.09 17.15
CA GLN A 334 9.42 1.72 17.70
C GLN A 334 9.36 3.20 17.41
N GLY A 335 9.56 4.06 18.38
CA GLY A 335 9.46 5.51 18.21
C GLY A 335 8.42 6.08 19.17
N GLY A 336 8.41 7.40 19.35
CA GLY A 336 7.40 8.06 20.17
C GLY A 336 6.12 8.31 19.36
N ASP A 337 5.17 7.40 19.47
CA ASP A 337 3.98 7.35 18.62
C ASP A 337 2.83 8.20 19.17
N LEU A 338 2.01 8.73 18.26
CA LEU A 338 0.76 9.43 18.58
C LEU A 338 -0.45 8.64 18.05
N ILE A 339 -1.17 7.99 18.96
CA ILE A 339 -2.38 7.22 18.64
C ILE A 339 -3.61 7.96 19.17
N THR A 340 -4.47 8.46 18.28
CA THR A 340 -5.62 9.30 18.65
C THR A 340 -6.95 8.75 18.14
N ALA A 341 -7.77 8.23 19.06
CA ALA A 341 -9.15 7.84 18.81
C ALA A 341 -10.21 8.81 19.38
N SER A 342 -9.79 9.98 19.90
CA SER A 342 -10.65 10.96 20.58
C SER A 342 -11.79 11.55 19.75
N ALA A 343 -11.73 11.47 18.40
CA ALA A 343 -12.82 11.93 17.54
C ALA A 343 -13.99 10.93 17.48
N VAL A 344 -13.80 9.70 17.98
CA VAL A 344 -14.84 8.67 18.07
C VAL A 344 -15.69 8.94 19.30
N THR A 345 -16.96 9.31 19.09
CA THR A 345 -17.90 9.64 20.18
C THR A 345 -18.85 8.49 20.53
N SER A 346 -18.71 7.33 19.89
CA SER A 346 -19.59 6.18 20.10
C SER A 346 -19.09 5.33 21.25
N THR A 347 -19.85 5.25 22.34
CA THR A 347 -19.48 4.45 23.54
C THR A 347 -19.59 2.92 23.32
N THR A 348 -19.98 2.48 22.12
CA THR A 348 -20.00 1.04 21.74
C THR A 348 -18.77 0.62 20.95
N SER A 349 -17.96 1.58 20.50
CA SER A 349 -16.66 1.30 19.91
C SER A 349 -15.70 0.88 21.03
N THR A 350 -14.86 -0.10 20.77
CA THR A 350 -13.80 -0.49 21.71
C THR A 350 -12.51 -0.67 20.93
N PHE A 351 -11.43 -0.14 21.46
CA PHE A 351 -10.12 -0.16 20.83
C PHE A 351 -9.11 -0.97 21.65
N THR A 352 -8.19 -1.62 20.95
CA THR A 352 -6.92 -2.07 21.54
C THR A 352 -5.83 -1.24 20.90
N LEU A 353 -5.21 -0.37 21.70
CA LEU A 353 -4.18 0.57 21.27
C LEU A 353 -2.90 0.27 22.07
N SER A 354 -1.80 0.05 21.38
CA SER A 354 -0.49 -0.21 21.97
C SER A 354 0.54 0.75 21.39
N GLY A 355 1.38 1.38 22.22
CA GLY A 355 2.51 2.19 21.80
C GLY A 355 3.75 1.34 21.45
N ASP A 356 4.02 0.32 22.26
CA ASP A 356 5.15 -0.63 22.15
C ASP A 356 6.49 -0.08 22.64
N ASN A 357 7.35 0.53 21.82
CA ASN A 357 8.63 1.08 22.31
C ASN A 357 8.72 2.56 21.98
N GLY A 358 8.92 3.39 22.99
CA GLY A 358 9.12 4.83 22.80
C GLY A 358 8.43 5.62 23.88
N ASN A 359 8.29 6.92 23.70
CA ASN A 359 7.49 7.72 24.63
C ASN A 359 6.19 8.07 23.91
N ASP A 360 5.18 7.25 24.13
CA ASP A 360 3.98 7.23 23.32
C ASP A 360 2.88 8.12 23.92
N THR A 361 1.99 8.61 23.07
CA THR A 361 0.79 9.33 23.47
C THR A 361 -0.44 8.67 22.88
N ILE A 362 -1.29 8.12 23.75
CA ILE A 362 -2.46 7.32 23.36
C ILE A 362 -3.73 7.92 23.94
N PHE A 363 -4.70 8.23 23.06
CA PHE A 363 -6.04 8.67 23.44
C PHE A 363 -7.11 7.67 22.95
N GLY A 364 -7.81 6.99 23.87
CA GLY A 364 -8.83 5.97 23.58
C GLY A 364 -10.14 6.55 23.04
N GLY A 365 -10.58 7.69 23.57
CA GLY A 365 -11.79 8.37 23.11
C GLY A 365 -13.03 7.90 23.88
N ALA A 366 -14.13 7.62 23.18
CA ALA A 366 -15.31 7.03 23.80
C ALA A 366 -15.36 5.53 23.51
N GLY A 367 -15.73 4.73 24.50
CA GLY A 367 -15.66 3.28 24.39
C GLY A 367 -15.21 2.63 25.69
N ALA A 368 -15.20 1.30 25.72
CA ALA A 368 -14.47 0.55 26.75
C ALA A 368 -13.16 0.08 26.12
N ASP A 369 -12.13 0.89 26.25
CA ASP A 369 -10.88 0.76 25.50
C ASP A 369 -9.80 0.05 26.32
N ARG A 370 -8.81 -0.49 25.61
CA ARG A 370 -7.61 -1.09 26.21
C ARG A 370 -6.38 -0.41 25.65
N LEU A 371 -5.69 0.33 26.51
CA LEU A 371 -4.51 1.12 26.18
C LEU A 371 -3.29 0.49 26.84
N LEU A 372 -2.23 0.27 26.06
CA LEU A 372 -0.93 -0.20 26.51
C LEU A 372 0.13 0.81 26.06
N GLY A 373 0.89 1.38 26.99
CA GLY A 373 2.03 2.25 26.65
C GLY A 373 3.14 1.39 26.05
N GLY A 374 3.82 0.62 26.90
CA GLY A 374 4.84 -0.33 26.46
C GLY A 374 6.15 -0.07 27.20
N ASN A 375 7.23 0.17 26.47
CA ASN A 375 8.51 0.58 27.03
C ASN A 375 8.72 2.06 26.78
N GLY A 376 9.02 2.82 27.83
CA GLY A 376 9.35 4.23 27.79
C GLY A 376 8.41 5.02 28.69
N ASN A 377 8.35 6.34 28.51
CA ASN A 377 7.56 7.22 29.38
C ASN A 377 6.31 7.66 28.62
N ASP A 378 5.21 6.96 28.85
CA ASP A 378 4.02 7.06 28.02
C ASP A 378 2.96 7.98 28.64
N SER A 379 2.09 8.53 27.79
CA SER A 379 0.91 9.30 28.19
C SER A 379 -0.35 8.65 27.64
N LEU A 380 -1.16 8.09 28.54
CA LEU A 380 -2.37 7.35 28.18
C LEU A 380 -3.62 8.07 28.73
N SER A 381 -4.63 8.23 27.89
CA SER A 381 -5.94 8.76 28.26
C SER A 381 -7.06 7.87 27.71
N GLY A 382 -7.81 7.21 28.59
CA GLY A 382 -8.94 6.34 28.24
C GLY A 382 -10.07 7.15 27.60
N GLY A 383 -10.70 8.03 28.37
CA GLY A 383 -11.65 9.01 27.88
C GLY A 383 -13.05 8.82 28.46
N ALA A 384 -13.97 8.18 27.75
CA ALA A 384 -15.33 7.95 28.23
C ALA A 384 -15.78 6.51 28.03
N GLY A 385 -16.12 5.84 29.12
CA GLY A 385 -16.47 4.42 29.20
C GLY A 385 -15.51 3.71 30.15
N ASP A 386 -15.67 2.40 30.33
CA ASP A 386 -14.90 1.64 31.32
C ASP A 386 -13.59 1.15 30.69
N ASP A 387 -12.50 1.88 30.92
CA ASP A 387 -11.24 1.68 30.22
C ASP A 387 -10.24 0.80 31.00
N THR A 388 -9.31 0.17 30.28
CA THR A 388 -8.17 -0.54 30.88
C THR A 388 -6.86 0.05 30.39
N LEU A 389 -6.07 0.61 31.30
CA LEU A 389 -4.80 1.27 31.00
C LEU A 389 -3.65 0.48 31.63
N ASN A 390 -2.57 0.27 30.88
CA ASN A 390 -1.29 -0.23 31.37
C ASN A 390 -0.17 0.66 30.78
N GLY A 391 0.55 1.38 31.63
CA GLY A 391 1.69 2.18 31.20
C GLY A 391 2.84 1.32 30.69
N GLY A 392 3.20 0.27 31.42
CA GLY A 392 4.28 -0.64 31.08
C GLY A 392 5.57 -0.24 31.79
N ALA A 393 6.71 -0.39 31.12
CA ALA A 393 8.01 -0.13 31.72
C ALA A 393 8.41 1.33 31.50
N GLY A 394 8.57 2.08 32.59
CA GLY A 394 9.09 3.45 32.54
C GLY A 394 8.44 4.36 33.55
N VAL A 395 8.15 5.60 33.14
CA VAL A 395 7.45 6.60 33.96
C VAL A 395 6.26 7.11 33.17
N ASP A 396 5.08 6.61 33.53
CA ASP A 396 3.89 6.81 32.73
C ASP A 396 2.91 7.80 33.37
N THR A 397 2.14 8.47 32.53
CA THR A 397 1.03 9.35 32.93
C THR A 397 -0.28 8.75 32.43
N LEU A 398 -1.11 8.27 33.35
CA LEU A 398 -2.37 7.58 33.06
C LEU A 398 -3.56 8.45 33.48
N THR A 399 -4.54 8.57 32.60
CA THR A 399 -5.79 9.30 32.85
C THR A 399 -6.95 8.41 32.44
N GLY A 400 -7.79 7.99 33.39
CA GLY A 400 -8.92 7.09 33.11
C GLY A 400 -10.01 7.81 32.33
N GLY A 401 -10.43 8.96 32.84
CA GLY A 401 -11.53 9.74 32.29
C GLY A 401 -12.86 9.46 33.00
N ASN A 402 -13.95 9.36 32.25
CA ASN A 402 -15.27 9.05 32.81
C ASN A 402 -15.53 7.55 32.67
N GLY A 403 -15.74 6.85 33.77
CA GLY A 403 -16.04 5.42 33.70
C GLY A 403 -15.71 4.72 35.01
N ALA A 404 -15.76 3.39 34.99
CA ALA A 404 -15.12 2.55 35.98
C ALA A 404 -13.81 2.02 35.38
N ASP A 405 -12.70 2.71 35.62
CA ASP A 405 -11.45 2.45 34.92
C ASP A 405 -10.55 1.48 35.69
N ARG A 406 -9.76 0.70 34.95
CA ARG A 406 -8.78 -0.25 35.50
C ARG A 406 -7.36 0.14 35.09
N PHE A 407 -6.53 0.46 36.09
CA PHE A 407 -5.10 0.71 35.92
C PHE A 407 -4.32 -0.55 36.28
N ASN A 408 -3.71 -1.21 35.29
CA ASN A 408 -2.95 -2.43 35.47
C ASN A 408 -1.46 -2.14 35.53
N PHE A 409 -0.79 -2.70 36.54
CA PHE A 409 0.66 -2.69 36.68
C PHE A 409 1.15 -4.15 36.82
N ALA A 410 2.15 -4.54 36.05
CA ALA A 410 2.86 -5.80 36.22
C ALA A 410 4.06 -5.63 37.17
N VAL A 411 4.60 -6.77 37.61
CA VAL A 411 5.79 -6.79 38.48
C VAL A 411 6.99 -6.29 37.68
N GLY A 412 7.52 -5.13 38.05
CA GLY A 412 8.69 -4.51 37.40
C GLY A 412 8.37 -3.32 36.50
N ASP A 413 7.09 -2.99 36.30
CA ASP A 413 6.63 -1.88 35.44
C ASP A 413 7.07 -0.51 35.99
N ALA A 414 6.80 -0.25 37.28
CA ALA A 414 7.17 1.02 37.93
C ALA A 414 8.26 0.84 38.99
N PRO A 415 9.47 1.41 38.83
CA PRO A 415 10.43 1.50 39.92
C PRO A 415 9.95 2.50 40.97
N ILE A 416 10.28 2.28 42.25
CA ILE A 416 10.02 3.27 43.30
C ILE A 416 10.79 4.55 43.01
N SER A 417 10.06 5.60 42.62
CA SER A 417 10.63 6.89 42.30
C SER A 417 9.67 8.02 42.66
N ALA A 418 10.23 9.16 43.07
CA ALA A 418 9.47 10.41 43.20
C ALA A 418 8.96 10.94 41.84
N THR A 419 9.40 10.32 40.75
CA THR A 419 8.92 10.50 39.39
C THR A 419 8.39 9.18 38.84
N GLY A 420 7.83 8.29 39.66
CA GLY A 420 7.19 7.07 39.16
C GLY A 420 5.85 7.38 38.48
N ASP A 421 5.12 6.34 38.10
CA ASP A 421 3.86 6.48 37.36
C ASP A 421 2.84 7.34 38.09
N VAL A 422 2.08 8.10 37.31
CA VAL A 422 1.11 9.08 37.79
C VAL A 422 -0.27 8.75 37.23
N ILE A 423 -1.24 8.50 38.11
CA ILE A 423 -2.66 8.51 37.74
C ILE A 423 -3.24 9.89 38.03
N THR A 424 -3.73 10.57 37.00
CA THR A 424 -4.02 12.01 37.08
C THR A 424 -5.40 12.34 37.65
N ASP A 425 -6.37 11.44 37.50
CA ASP A 425 -7.79 11.71 37.74
C ASP A 425 -8.53 10.61 38.53
N PHE A 426 -7.80 9.80 39.31
CA PHE A 426 -8.33 8.65 40.02
C PHE A 426 -9.67 8.94 40.72
N GLY A 427 -10.75 8.39 40.15
CA GLY A 427 -12.13 8.66 40.46
C GLY A 427 -12.66 7.79 41.59
N THR A 428 -13.25 8.43 42.59
CA THR A 428 -13.70 7.73 43.80
C THR A 428 -14.99 6.95 43.54
N GLY A 429 -14.92 5.62 43.63
CA GLY A 429 -16.10 4.74 43.69
C GLY A 429 -16.39 3.89 42.45
N ALA A 430 -15.55 3.96 41.42
CA ALA A 430 -15.67 3.14 40.21
C ALA A 430 -14.31 2.57 39.76
N ASP A 431 -13.21 3.30 39.96
CA ASP A 431 -11.89 2.89 39.46
C ASP A 431 -11.18 1.86 40.36
N VAL A 432 -10.35 1.03 39.72
CA VAL A 432 -9.54 0.01 40.38
C VAL A 432 -8.09 0.04 39.88
N ILE A 433 -7.16 -0.26 40.78
CA ILE A 433 -5.75 -0.49 40.47
C ILE A 433 -5.45 -1.98 40.66
N SER A 434 -4.78 -2.59 39.69
CA SER A 434 -4.40 -4.00 39.72
C SER A 434 -2.90 -4.19 39.63
N PHE A 435 -2.38 -5.11 40.43
CA PHE A 435 -0.99 -5.52 40.41
C PHE A 435 -0.90 -7.02 40.11
N GLY A 436 -0.17 -7.42 39.05
CA GLY A 436 -0.12 -8.81 38.55
C GLY A 436 0.51 -9.87 39.47
N GLY A 437 0.80 -9.55 40.73
CA GLY A 437 1.44 -10.42 41.73
C GLY A 437 0.70 -10.38 43.07
N ALA A 438 0.08 -11.52 43.43
CA ALA A 438 -0.36 -11.91 44.77
C ALA A 438 -1.07 -10.85 45.65
N ALA A 439 -2.23 -10.35 45.23
CA ALA A 439 -3.24 -9.84 46.16
C ALA A 439 -3.87 -11.01 46.94
N GLY A 440 -3.13 -11.54 47.91
CA GLY A 440 -3.54 -12.67 48.74
C GLY A 440 -3.70 -12.31 50.22
N SER A 441 -3.26 -11.13 50.64
CA SER A 441 -3.17 -10.78 52.05
C SER A 441 -4.31 -9.88 52.53
N THR A 442 -4.77 -10.12 53.76
CA THR A 442 -5.98 -9.51 54.33
C THR A 442 -5.69 -8.34 55.27
N SER A 443 -4.49 -7.78 55.24
CA SER A 443 -4.03 -6.75 56.18
C SER A 443 -3.34 -5.59 55.47
N ASN A 444 -4.09 -4.82 54.68
CA ASN A 444 -3.56 -3.64 53.99
C ASN A 444 -3.49 -2.42 54.94
N TYR A 445 -2.50 -1.55 54.76
CA TYR A 445 -2.22 -0.43 55.67
C TYR A 445 -2.56 0.92 55.05
N PHE A 446 -3.50 1.65 55.68
CA PHE A 446 -3.96 2.96 55.20
C PHE A 446 -3.61 4.07 56.18
N GLU A 447 -2.71 4.97 55.78
CA GLU A 447 -2.43 6.19 56.54
C GLU A 447 -2.99 7.44 55.84
N ASN A 448 -4.22 7.73 56.24
CA ASN A 448 -5.09 8.79 55.72
C ASN A 448 -4.66 10.23 56.08
N ASN A 449 -3.55 10.40 56.80
CA ASN A 449 -3.02 11.72 57.16
C ASN A 449 -1.53 11.61 57.51
N PHE A 450 -0.72 11.18 56.54
CA PHE A 450 0.73 11.24 56.69
C PHE A 450 1.11 12.72 56.80
N ALA A 451 1.78 13.09 57.89
CA ALA A 451 1.91 14.50 58.31
C ALA A 451 2.37 15.41 57.15
N SER A 452 1.59 16.47 56.88
CA SER A 452 1.83 17.41 55.79
C SER A 452 3.25 17.99 55.87
N SER A 453 4.11 17.65 54.90
CA SER A 453 5.50 18.11 54.65
C SER A 453 6.59 17.02 54.63
N THR A 454 6.27 15.73 54.59
CA THR A 454 7.27 14.67 54.46
C THR A 454 7.67 14.49 52.99
N SER A 455 8.98 14.36 52.74
CA SER A 455 9.52 14.09 51.40
C SER A 455 9.16 12.67 50.95
N PHE A 456 9.13 12.42 49.64
CA PHE A 456 8.99 11.08 49.07
C PHE A 456 9.89 10.03 49.76
N ALA A 457 11.17 10.37 50.02
CA ALA A 457 12.10 9.48 50.72
C ALA A 457 11.66 9.10 52.15
N THR A 458 11.02 10.02 52.86
CA THR A 458 10.47 9.77 54.20
C THR A 458 9.22 8.88 54.11
N ALA A 459 8.38 9.11 53.10
CA ALA A 459 7.21 8.29 52.81
C ALA A 459 7.62 6.84 52.45
N THR A 460 8.63 6.64 51.61
CA THR A 460 9.19 5.31 51.29
C THR A 460 9.72 4.61 52.53
N SER A 461 10.50 5.31 53.36
CA SER A 461 11.05 4.74 54.60
C SER A 461 9.94 4.33 55.56
N PHE A 462 8.88 5.12 55.64
CA PHE A 462 7.72 4.81 56.45
C PHE A 462 6.98 3.57 55.92
N ALA A 463 6.70 3.50 54.61
CA ALA A 463 6.02 2.38 53.98
C ALA A 463 6.76 1.05 54.24
N ASN A 464 8.08 1.01 54.03
CA ASN A 464 8.89 -0.17 54.30
C ASN A 464 8.86 -0.59 55.78
N ASN A 465 8.89 0.38 56.71
CA ASN A 465 8.76 0.07 58.13
C ASN A 465 7.36 -0.47 58.48
N ALA A 466 6.31 0.06 57.86
CA ALA A 466 4.94 -0.40 58.07
C ALA A 466 4.74 -1.83 57.53
N MET A 467 5.27 -2.12 56.33
CA MET A 467 5.28 -3.46 55.73
C MET A 467 6.05 -4.46 56.61
N ALA A 468 7.23 -4.07 57.12
CA ALA A 468 8.05 -4.93 57.97
C ALA A 468 7.49 -5.14 59.41
N ALA A 469 6.73 -4.19 59.95
CA ALA A 469 6.19 -4.26 61.32
C ALA A 469 4.94 -5.14 61.45
N SER A 470 4.21 -5.36 60.36
CA SER A 470 3.03 -6.22 60.31
C SER A 470 3.45 -7.61 59.85
N GLY A 471 3.43 -8.61 60.75
CA GLY A 471 3.98 -9.96 60.52
C GLY A 471 3.52 -10.69 59.24
N SER A 472 4.13 -10.34 58.11
CA SER A 472 4.09 -10.96 56.77
C SER A 472 2.80 -10.79 55.95
N THR A 473 2.07 -9.67 56.08
CA THR A 473 0.74 -9.55 55.42
C THR A 473 0.33 -8.19 54.83
N VAL A 474 1.22 -7.20 54.74
CA VAL A 474 0.88 -5.89 54.15
C VAL A 474 1.36 -5.84 52.71
N ASP A 475 0.44 -6.02 51.77
CA ASP A 475 0.75 -5.96 50.32
C ASP A 475 0.81 -4.48 49.84
N TYR A 476 0.08 -3.58 50.51
CA TYR A 476 -0.07 -2.18 50.09
C TYR A 476 -0.02 -1.17 51.26
N VAL A 477 0.68 -0.05 51.05
CA VAL A 477 0.69 1.13 51.94
C VAL A 477 0.31 2.39 51.16
N LEU A 478 -0.81 3.01 51.50
CA LEU A 478 -1.22 4.31 50.93
C LEU A 478 -0.90 5.45 51.89
N LEU A 479 -0.14 6.44 51.41
CA LEU A 479 0.21 7.66 52.14
C LEU A 479 -0.32 8.89 51.41
N THR A 480 -1.09 9.74 52.10
CA THR A 480 -1.62 11.01 51.56
C THR A 480 -0.77 12.20 52.01
N ASN A 481 -0.83 13.33 51.29
CA ASN A 481 -0.06 14.56 51.58
C ASN A 481 1.47 14.42 51.49
N VAL A 482 1.95 13.55 50.58
CA VAL A 482 3.39 13.38 50.33
C VAL A 482 3.88 14.53 49.44
N ALA A 483 4.97 15.18 49.86
CA ALA A 483 5.58 16.26 49.08
C ALA A 483 6.44 15.67 47.94
N ILE A 484 5.99 15.89 46.70
CA ILE A 484 6.70 15.51 45.47
C ILE A 484 6.80 16.74 44.58
N GLY A 485 8.00 17.07 44.10
CA GLY A 485 8.23 18.26 43.25
C GLY A 485 7.86 19.60 43.89
N GLY A 486 7.69 19.65 45.22
CA GLY A 486 7.23 20.84 45.95
C GLY A 486 5.71 20.96 46.13
N ALA A 487 4.91 20.05 45.59
CA ALA A 487 3.46 19.97 45.81
C ALA A 487 3.13 19.07 47.02
N PRO A 488 2.50 19.57 48.09
CA PRO A 488 2.29 18.83 49.35
C PRO A 488 1.00 17.99 49.39
N SER A 489 0.35 17.72 48.25
CA SER A 489 -1.02 17.17 48.20
C SER A 489 -1.16 15.90 47.35
N ASN A 490 -0.07 15.20 47.07
CA ASN A 490 -0.15 13.93 46.35
C ASN A 490 -0.47 12.79 47.31
N ALA A 491 -1.17 11.77 46.82
CA ALA A 491 -1.20 10.46 47.46
C ALA A 491 -0.22 9.52 46.75
N VAL A 492 0.44 8.63 47.50
CA VAL A 492 1.38 7.65 46.96
C VAL A 492 1.01 6.28 47.49
N LEU A 493 0.77 5.36 46.57
CA LEU A 493 0.54 3.95 46.84
C LEU A 493 1.87 3.21 46.70
N PHE A 494 2.37 2.63 47.79
CA PHE A 494 3.53 1.74 47.79
C PHE A 494 3.05 0.30 47.83
N VAL A 495 3.66 -0.55 47.02
CA VAL A 495 3.24 -1.96 46.85
C VAL A 495 4.42 -2.90 47.02
N ASP A 496 4.25 -3.93 47.83
CA ASP A 496 5.10 -5.11 47.87
C ASP A 496 4.50 -6.18 46.95
N THR A 497 5.20 -6.52 45.87
CA THR A 497 4.72 -7.47 44.87
C THR A 497 5.31 -8.88 45.05
N ASN A 498 6.37 -9.00 45.83
CA ASN A 498 7.17 -10.22 45.96
C ASN A 498 7.07 -10.87 47.37
N GLY A 499 6.48 -10.17 48.33
CA GLY A 499 6.22 -10.63 49.70
C GLY A 499 7.43 -10.58 50.63
N ASP A 500 8.48 -9.86 50.28
CA ASP A 500 9.67 -9.67 51.13
C ASP A 500 9.48 -8.58 52.20
N ASN A 501 8.32 -7.94 52.24
CA ASN A 501 7.92 -6.85 53.13
C ASN A 501 8.70 -5.55 52.87
N VAL A 502 9.12 -5.34 51.63
CA VAL A 502 9.71 -4.11 51.12
C VAL A 502 8.88 -3.68 49.92
N ALA A 503 8.64 -2.38 49.79
CA ALA A 503 7.97 -1.89 48.59
C ALA A 503 8.86 -2.18 47.36
N ASP A 504 8.24 -2.72 46.31
CA ASP A 504 8.83 -2.95 44.99
C ASP A 504 8.49 -1.82 44.01
N THR A 505 7.27 -1.28 44.10
CA THR A 505 6.74 -0.27 43.19
C THR A 505 5.97 0.83 43.92
N SER A 506 5.83 1.99 43.27
CA SER A 506 5.04 3.12 43.77
C SER A 506 4.26 3.82 42.67
N VAL A 507 2.98 4.13 42.92
CA VAL A 507 2.11 4.89 42.02
C VAL A 507 1.70 6.20 42.70
N ILE A 508 1.84 7.31 41.99
CA ILE A 508 1.42 8.64 42.43
C ILE A 508 -0.02 8.87 41.97
N LEU A 509 -0.90 9.22 42.90
CA LEU A 509 -2.30 9.53 42.62
C LEU A 509 -2.52 11.02 42.86
N THR A 510 -2.97 11.75 41.83
CA THR A 510 -3.38 13.15 41.99
C THR A 510 -4.89 13.27 42.19
N GLY A 511 -5.32 14.31 42.91
CA GLY A 511 -6.76 14.53 43.22
C GLY A 511 -7.33 13.66 44.34
N VAL A 512 -6.62 12.64 44.81
CA VAL A 512 -7.02 11.78 45.95
C VAL A 512 -6.87 12.54 47.27
N THR A 513 -7.95 12.59 48.06
CA THR A 513 -7.97 13.23 49.40
C THR A 513 -8.34 12.23 50.49
N THR A 514 -8.34 12.65 51.75
CA THR A 514 -8.62 11.72 52.86
C THR A 514 -10.01 11.10 52.75
N GLY A 515 -10.09 9.76 52.70
CA GLY A 515 -11.34 9.00 52.60
C GLY A 515 -11.84 8.70 51.19
N THR A 516 -11.07 9.02 50.15
CA THR A 516 -11.43 8.78 48.74
C THR A 516 -10.94 7.44 48.17
N PHE A 517 -10.16 6.69 48.93
CA PHE A 517 -9.58 5.40 48.54
C PHE A 517 -9.93 4.32 49.57
N SER A 518 -10.22 3.11 49.12
CA SER A 518 -10.51 1.95 49.99
C SER A 518 -9.86 0.67 49.45
N GLU A 519 -9.82 -0.41 50.26
CA GLU A 519 -9.36 -1.73 49.79
C GLU A 519 -10.12 -2.24 48.57
N ALA A 520 -11.38 -1.84 48.38
CA ALA A 520 -12.17 -2.25 47.22
C ALA A 520 -11.64 -1.68 45.88
N ASN A 521 -10.75 -0.68 45.95
CA ASN A 521 -10.12 -0.06 44.79
C ASN A 521 -8.81 -0.74 44.39
N ILE A 522 -8.33 -1.73 45.16
CA ILE A 522 -7.17 -2.55 44.80
C ILE A 522 -7.67 -3.96 44.52
N VAL A 523 -7.32 -4.50 43.36
CA VAL A 523 -7.77 -5.82 42.91
C VAL A 523 -6.58 -6.66 42.45
N ALA A 524 -6.72 -7.98 42.61
CA ALA A 524 -5.80 -8.96 42.05
C ALA A 524 -5.75 -8.89 40.52
#